data_AF-A0A9W6Z8D6-F1
#
_entry.id   AF-A0A9W6Z8D6-F1
#
_cell.length_a   1.000
_cell.length_b   1.000
_cell.length_c   1.000
_cell.angle_alpha   90.00
_cell.angle_beta   90.00
_cell.angle_gamma   90.00
#
_symmetry.space_group_name_H-M   'P 1'
#
loop_
_entity.id
_entity.type
_entity.pdbx_description
1 polymer ?
#
loop_
_entity_poly.entity_id
_entity_poly.type
_entity_poly.pdbx_seq_one_letter_code
_entity_poly.pdbx_strand_id
1 'polypeptide(L)'
;MVSKTWGVYCTCKSARDMYHRTLAMENGGLKVVSYAPGAMDTDMQGVIRGSEGCDEELREYFKKSKEEGTLVDPLESASKLTTIIFDKEFKSGAHIDYWDEV
;
A
#
# COMPACT_ATOMS: atom_id res chain seq x y z
N MET A 1 9.56 -2.29 23.76
CA MET A 1 8.68 -3.39 23.30
C MET A 1 8.79 -3.41 21.79
N VAL A 2 9.42 -4.44 21.21
CA VAL A 2 9.51 -4.61 19.76
C VAL A 2 8.26 -5.32 19.30
N SER A 3 7.55 -4.76 18.32
CA SER A 3 6.33 -5.37 17.77
C SER A 3 6.70 -6.16 16.53
N LYS A 4 6.36 -7.46 16.49
CA LYS A 4 6.56 -8.32 15.31
C LYS A 4 5.84 -7.82 14.07
N THR A 5 4.77 -7.06 14.27
CA THR A 5 3.92 -6.52 13.21
C THR A 5 3.46 -5.12 13.56
N TRP A 6 2.71 -4.50 12.66
CA TRP A 6 2.27 -3.11 12.79
C TRP A 6 0.78 -3.03 13.11
N GLY A 7 0.37 -3.54 14.26
CA GLY A 7 -1.05 -3.76 14.60
C GLY A 7 -1.96 -2.56 14.33
N VAL A 8 -1.55 -1.35 14.75
CA VAL A 8 -2.33 -0.12 14.49
C VAL A 8 -2.41 0.19 12.99
N TYR A 9 -1.30 0.13 12.27
CA TYR A 9 -1.26 0.38 10.82
C TYR A 9 -2.12 -0.63 10.06
N CYS A 10 -1.93 -1.93 10.33
CA CYS A 10 -2.68 -3.01 9.70
C CYS A 10 -4.18 -2.88 9.95
N THR A 11 -4.58 -2.67 11.21
CA THR A 11 -6.00 -2.52 11.58
C THR A 11 -6.63 -1.33 10.86
N CYS A 12 -5.97 -0.17 10.87
CA CYS A 12 -6.47 1.03 10.20
C CYS A 12 -6.56 0.85 8.67
N LYS A 13 -5.59 0.18 8.04
CA LYS A 13 -5.63 -0.09 6.60
C LYS A 13 -6.75 -1.08 6.23
N SER A 14 -6.95 -2.15 7.01
CA SER A 14 -8.07 -3.06 6.83
C SER A 14 -9.43 -2.38 7.03
N ALA A 15 -9.56 -1.53 8.05
CA ALA A 15 -10.78 -0.76 8.30
C ALA A 15 -11.10 0.20 7.15
N ARG A 16 -10.08 0.90 6.61
CA ARG A 16 -10.24 1.77 5.43
C ARG A 16 -10.67 0.99 4.19
N ASP A 17 -10.08 -0.18 3.97
CA ASP A 17 -10.42 -1.02 2.83
C ASP A 17 -11.89 -1.50 2.89
N MET A 18 -12.32 -1.96 4.06
CA MET A 18 -13.71 -2.36 4.28
C MET A 18 -14.67 -1.17 4.11
N TYR A 19 -14.32 0.00 4.64
CA TYR A 19 -15.12 1.22 4.46
C TYR A 19 -15.33 1.56 2.98
N HIS A 20 -14.28 1.49 2.16
CA HIS A 20 -14.39 1.71 0.71
C HIS A 20 -15.27 0.67 0.01
N ARG A 21 -15.22 -0.60 0.41
CA ARG A 21 -16.11 -1.64 -0.13
C ARG A 21 -17.57 -1.33 0.18
N THR A 22 -17.88 -0.94 1.41
CA THR A 22 -19.23 -0.52 1.82
C THR A 22 -19.70 0.71 1.04
N LEU A 23 -18.85 1.74 0.94
CA LEU A 23 -19.14 2.96 0.18
C LEU A 23 -19.47 2.67 -1.30
N ALA A 24 -18.72 1.74 -1.93
CA ALA A 24 -18.97 1.34 -3.31
C ALA A 24 -20.31 0.64 -3.51
N MET A 25 -20.75 -0.16 -2.52
CA MET A 25 -22.04 -0.85 -2.57
C MET A 25 -23.22 0.09 -2.29
N GLU A 26 -23.06 1.02 -1.35
CA GLU A 26 -24.09 1.98 -0.97
C GLU A 26 -24.30 3.07 -2.04
N ASN A 27 -23.28 3.35 -2.86
CA ASN A 27 -23.32 4.44 -3.83
C ASN A 27 -22.85 4.00 -5.24
N GLY A 28 -23.77 3.44 -6.02
CA GLY A 28 -23.50 2.94 -7.38
C GLY A 28 -23.07 4.01 -8.40
N GLY A 29 -23.22 5.29 -8.09
CA GLY A 29 -22.72 6.39 -8.93
C GLY A 29 -21.23 6.70 -8.74
N LEU A 30 -20.60 6.14 -7.71
CA LEU A 30 -19.19 6.36 -7.39
C LEU A 30 -18.33 5.17 -7.82
N LYS A 31 -17.19 5.46 -8.45
CA LYS A 31 -16.11 4.49 -8.65
C LYS A 31 -15.11 4.65 -7.52
N VAL A 32 -14.98 3.61 -6.70
CA VAL A 32 -14.14 3.59 -5.50
C VAL A 32 -13.05 2.54 -5.68
N VAL A 33 -11.81 2.86 -5.32
CA VAL A 33 -10.68 1.93 -5.34
C VAL A 33 -9.84 2.09 -4.08
N SER A 34 -9.35 0.97 -3.55
CA SER A 34 -8.27 0.94 -2.57
C SER A 34 -7.01 0.49 -3.28
N TYR A 35 -6.04 1.38 -3.41
CA TYR A 35 -4.78 1.06 -4.07
C TYR A 35 -3.66 0.83 -3.05
N ALA A 36 -2.98 -0.31 -3.15
CA ALA A 36 -1.76 -0.62 -2.42
C ALA A 36 -0.55 -0.30 -3.32
N PRO A 37 0.24 0.74 -3.02
CA PRO A 37 1.24 1.28 -3.94
C PRO A 37 2.56 0.48 -4.01
N GLY A 38 2.62 -0.69 -3.39
CA GLY A 38 3.87 -1.43 -3.18
C GLY A 38 4.77 -0.83 -2.09
N ALA A 39 5.91 -1.49 -1.85
CA ALA A 39 6.92 -1.02 -0.89
C ALA A 39 7.75 0.10 -1.53
N MET A 40 7.32 1.36 -1.35
CA MET A 40 7.93 2.51 -2.00
C MET A 40 9.16 3.05 -1.26
N ASP A 41 10.11 3.59 -2.01
CA ASP A 41 11.26 4.32 -1.46
C ASP A 41 10.86 5.73 -1.00
N THR A 42 10.37 5.82 0.23
CA THR A 42 9.86 7.06 0.85
C THR A 42 10.39 7.24 2.27
N ASP A 43 10.15 8.41 2.85
CA ASP A 43 10.48 8.70 4.26
C ASP A 43 9.81 7.71 5.23
N MET A 44 8.55 7.32 4.96
CA MET A 44 7.87 6.31 5.78
C MET A 44 8.65 5.00 5.80
N GLN A 45 9.14 4.56 4.64
CA GLN A 45 9.96 3.36 4.53
C GLN A 45 11.30 3.56 5.26
N GLY A 46 11.91 4.75 5.15
CA GLY A 46 13.09 5.14 5.93
C GLY A 46 12.91 4.97 7.44
N VAL A 47 11.74 5.34 7.98
CA VAL A 47 11.41 5.11 9.40
C VAL A 47 11.39 3.62 9.74
N ILE A 48 10.92 2.74 8.85
CA ILE A 48 10.93 1.27 9.06
C ILE A 48 12.37 0.76 9.19
N ARG A 49 13.21 1.13 8.21
CA ARG A 49 14.62 0.69 8.15
C ARG A 49 15.43 1.17 9.34
N GLY A 50 15.07 2.34 9.90
CA GLY A 50 15.78 2.99 11.01
C GLY A 50 15.20 2.73 12.41
N SER A 51 14.01 2.13 12.55
CA SER A 51 13.34 2.00 13.85
C SER A 51 13.78 0.75 14.61
N GLU A 52 14.31 0.92 15.81
CA GLU A 52 14.60 -0.16 16.76
C GLU A 52 13.33 -0.80 17.36
N GLY A 53 12.17 -0.14 17.22
CA GLY A 53 10.88 -0.70 17.62
C GLY A 53 10.27 -1.67 16.61
N CYS A 54 10.85 -1.76 15.41
CA CYS A 54 10.44 -2.67 14.35
C CYS A 54 11.12 -4.03 14.51
N ASP A 55 10.43 -5.09 14.10
CA ASP A 55 10.97 -6.44 14.03
C ASP A 55 12.27 -6.48 13.21
N GLU A 56 13.27 -7.22 13.71
CA GLU A 56 14.61 -7.24 13.12
C GLU A 56 14.61 -7.86 11.72
N GLU A 57 13.89 -8.97 11.51
CA GLU A 57 13.82 -9.62 10.19
C GLU A 57 13.17 -8.70 9.17
N LEU A 58 12.10 -8.01 9.55
CA LEU A 58 11.41 -7.05 8.68
C LEU A 58 12.30 -5.84 8.35
N ARG A 59 13.06 -5.35 9.33
CA ARG A 59 13.99 -4.24 9.16
C ARG A 59 15.12 -4.62 8.19
N GLU A 60 15.72 -5.80 8.36
CA GLU A 60 16.78 -6.28 7.47
C GLU A 60 16.28 -6.56 6.05
N TYR A 61 15.08 -7.12 5.90
CA TYR A 61 14.42 -7.25 4.60
C TYR A 61 14.34 -5.90 3.86
N PHE A 62 13.84 -4.86 4.54
CA PHE A 62 13.68 -3.55 3.94
C PHE A 62 14.97 -2.76 3.72
N LYS A 63 16.02 -3.01 4.52
CA LYS A 63 17.37 -2.49 4.25
C LYS A 63 17.94 -3.13 2.98
N LYS A 64 17.87 -4.45 2.88
CA LYS A 64 18.30 -5.19 1.70
C LYS A 64 17.55 -4.73 0.44
N SER A 65 16.24 -4.54 0.52
CA SER A 65 15.47 -4.01 -0.62
C SER A 65 15.93 -2.62 -1.07
N LYS A 66 16.34 -1.76 -0.14
CA LYS A 66 16.89 -0.43 -0.46
C LYS A 66 18.29 -0.55 -1.10
N GLU A 67 19.14 -1.42 -0.58
CA GLU A 67 20.49 -1.66 -1.11
C GLU A 67 20.46 -2.28 -2.52
N GLU A 68 19.55 -3.21 -2.75
CA GLU A 68 19.37 -3.89 -4.05
C GLU A 68 18.53 -3.08 -5.04
N GLY A 69 17.98 -1.93 -4.63
CA GLY A 69 17.14 -1.08 -5.50
C GLY A 69 15.80 -1.72 -5.88
N THR A 70 15.24 -2.59 -5.05
CA THR A 70 13.96 -3.30 -5.31
C THR A 70 12.74 -2.62 -4.70
N LEU A 71 12.92 -1.46 -4.06
CA LEU A 71 11.81 -0.61 -3.64
C LEU A 71 11.19 0.09 -4.84
N VAL A 72 9.87 0.26 -4.82
CA VAL A 72 9.11 0.92 -5.89
C VAL A 72 9.40 2.42 -5.90
N ASP A 73 9.64 2.97 -7.08
CA ASP A 73 9.71 4.42 -7.27
C ASP A 73 8.32 5.05 -7.06
N PRO A 74 8.16 6.06 -6.18
CA PRO A 74 6.88 6.73 -5.97
C PRO A 74 6.22 7.27 -7.24
N LEU A 75 7.00 7.75 -8.22
CA LEU A 75 6.51 8.24 -9.51
C LEU A 75 5.98 7.11 -10.38
N GLU A 76 6.62 5.93 -10.36
CA GLU A 76 6.11 4.76 -11.07
C GLU A 76 4.80 4.26 -10.47
N SER A 77 4.72 4.19 -9.13
CA SER A 77 3.50 3.83 -8.41
C SER A 77 2.37 4.81 -8.68
N ALA A 78 2.66 6.12 -8.67
CA ALA A 78 1.70 7.16 -9.02
C ALA A 78 1.23 7.05 -10.47
N SER A 79 2.14 6.79 -11.41
CA SER A 79 1.82 6.57 -12.83
C SER A 79 0.84 5.41 -13.00
N LYS A 80 1.11 4.26 -12.36
CA LYS A 80 0.20 3.10 -12.38
C LYS A 80 -1.17 3.44 -11.80
N LEU A 81 -1.23 4.14 -10.66
CA LEU A 81 -2.49 4.60 -10.09
C LEU A 81 -3.25 5.52 -11.04
N THR A 82 -2.57 6.45 -11.72
CA THR A 82 -3.23 7.35 -12.69
C THR A 82 -3.89 6.58 -13.82
N THR A 83 -3.22 5.58 -14.40
CA THR A 83 -3.81 4.69 -15.42
C THR A 83 -5.07 4.01 -14.88
N ILE A 84 -5.00 3.39 -13.70
CA ILE A 84 -6.14 2.69 -13.07
C ILE A 84 -7.36 3.63 -12.92
N ILE A 85 -7.16 4.85 -12.40
CA ILE A 85 -8.28 5.76 -12.11
C ILE A 85 -8.87 6.42 -13.37
N PHE A 86 -8.07 6.61 -14.42
CA PHE A 86 -8.53 7.22 -15.67
C PHE A 86 -9.22 6.20 -16.58
N ASP A 87 -8.71 4.97 -16.65
CA ASP A 87 -9.32 3.91 -17.46
C ASP A 87 -10.63 3.41 -16.85
N LYS A 88 -10.75 3.42 -15.52
CA LYS A 88 -11.98 3.03 -14.78
C LYS A 88 -12.48 1.61 -15.07
N GLU A 89 -11.64 0.72 -15.60
CA GLU A 89 -11.98 -0.67 -15.92
C GLU A 89 -12.07 -1.57 -14.67
N PHE A 90 -11.63 -1.10 -13.50
CA PHE A 90 -11.67 -1.88 -12.25
C PHE A 90 -13.09 -2.00 -11.65
N LYS A 91 -13.35 -3.10 -10.93
CA LYS A 91 -14.58 -3.25 -10.13
C LYS A 91 -14.63 -2.23 -9.00
N SER A 92 -15.71 -1.46 -8.87
CA SER A 92 -15.86 -0.51 -7.74
C SER A 92 -15.79 -1.24 -6.39
N GLY A 93 -15.00 -0.70 -5.46
CA GLY A 93 -14.67 -1.32 -4.18
C GLY A 93 -13.49 -2.31 -4.23
N ALA A 94 -12.81 -2.45 -5.38
CA ALA A 94 -11.65 -3.33 -5.49
C ALA A 94 -10.46 -2.83 -4.66
N HIS A 95 -9.72 -3.79 -4.13
CA HIS A 95 -8.36 -3.61 -3.64
C HIS A 95 -7.41 -4.03 -4.76
N ILE A 96 -6.54 -3.12 -5.20
CA ILE A 96 -5.57 -3.36 -6.29
C ILE A 96 -4.18 -3.08 -5.73
N ASP A 97 -3.27 -4.03 -5.89
CA ASP A 97 -1.87 -3.88 -5.56
C ASP A 97 -1.04 -3.39 -6.76
N TYR A 98 0.09 -2.74 -6.49
CA TYR A 98 1.05 -2.32 -7.51
C TYR A 98 1.53 -3.49 -8.37
N TRP A 99 1.58 -4.71 -7.86
CA TRP A 99 2.02 -5.89 -8.62
C TRP A 99 0.88 -6.62 -9.36
N ASP A 100 -0.38 -6.23 -9.16
CA ASP A 100 -1.51 -6.84 -9.86
C ASP A 100 -1.50 -6.47 -11.35
N GLU A 101 -1.92 -7.40 -12.20
CA GLU A 101 -2.27 -7.11 -13.59
C GLU A 101 -3.65 -6.43 -13.62
N VAL A 102 -3.68 -5.16 -14.01
CA VAL A 102 -4.89 -4.30 -14.03
C VAL A 102 -5.13 -3.76 -15.41
#